data_AF-A0A358CUA1-F1
#
_entry.id   AF-A0A358CUA1-F1
#
_cell.length_a   1.000
_cell.length_b   1.000
_cell.length_c   1.000
_cell.angle_alpha   90.00
_cell.angle_beta   90.00
_cell.angle_gamma   90.00
#
_symmetry.space_group_name_H-M   'P 1'
#
loop_
_entity.id
_entity.type
_entity.pdbx_description
1 polymer ?
#
loop_
_entity_poly.entity_id
_entity_poly.type
_entity_poly.pdbx_seq_one_letter_code
_entity_poly.pdbx_strand_id
1 'polypeptide(L)'
;MAQAALALEDGTFFLGDAFGHQGTVTGEVCFNTSMTGYQEILTDPSYRGQILTMTAPQIGNYGINLNDVESDHLQMAGFVVREASRRASNFTATGTLDDYLKAAGVVGISGIDTRALVRHIRIQGAMTGIVSSEILQEEKLVQMARKAPKLVGRDLVQEVMPSEISQWDE
;
A
#
# COMPACT_ATOMS: atom_id res chain seq x y z
N MET A 1 17.05 9.55 -3.11
CA MET A 1 16.15 8.51 -2.59
C MET A 1 16.41 7.25 -3.40
N ALA A 2 16.19 6.05 -2.83
CA ALA A 2 16.27 4.83 -3.63
C ALA A 2 15.10 4.80 -4.61
N GLN A 3 15.29 4.21 -5.79
CA GLN A 3 14.21 4.10 -6.77
C GLN A 3 13.30 2.90 -6.45
N ALA A 4 12.04 3.01 -6.84
CA ALA A 4 11.10 1.91 -6.83
C ALA A 4 10.28 1.91 -8.12
N ALA A 5 9.75 0.75 -8.48
CA ALA A 5 8.89 0.55 -9.63
C ALA A 5 7.60 -0.15 -9.23
N LEU A 6 6.50 0.24 -9.88
CA LEU A 6 5.22 -0.46 -9.88
C LEU A 6 4.97 -1.00 -11.29
N ALA A 7 4.73 -2.30 -11.42
CA ALA A 7 4.28 -2.89 -12.68
C ALA A 7 2.95 -3.63 -12.49
N LEU A 8 2.10 -3.59 -13.51
CA LEU A 8 0.83 -4.32 -13.56
C LEU A 8 0.92 -5.52 -14.50
N GLU A 9 0.04 -6.52 -14.31
CA GLU A 9 0.02 -7.74 -15.13
C GLU A 9 -0.24 -7.48 -16.63
N ASP A 10 -0.86 -6.35 -16.96
CA ASP A 10 -1.14 -5.94 -18.34
C ASP A 10 0.03 -5.26 -19.05
N GLY A 11 1.13 -4.99 -18.34
CA GLY A 11 2.33 -4.33 -18.87
C GLY A 11 2.46 -2.86 -18.48
N THR A 12 1.47 -2.27 -17.79
CA THR A 12 1.60 -0.89 -17.32
C THR A 12 2.72 -0.76 -16.29
N PHE A 13 3.58 0.26 -16.44
CA PHE A 13 4.77 0.45 -15.62
C PHE A 13 4.89 1.90 -15.12
N PHE A 14 5.27 2.06 -13.86
CA PHE A 14 5.54 3.34 -13.22
C PHE A 14 6.87 3.28 -12.49
N LEU A 15 7.71 4.29 -12.69
CA LEU A 15 8.95 4.49 -11.94
C LEU A 15 8.77 5.65 -10.95
N GLY A 16 9.23 5.46 -9.72
CA GLY A 16 9.11 6.43 -8.65
C GLY A 16 10.22 6.27 -7.61
N ASP A 17 9.97 6.81 -6.43
CA ASP A 17 10.88 6.77 -5.28
C ASP A 17 10.38 5.76 -4.24
N ALA A 18 11.31 4.93 -3.74
CA ALA A 18 11.04 4.01 -2.65
C ALA A 18 10.71 4.78 -1.36
N PHE A 19 9.68 4.32 -0.66
CA PHE A 19 9.18 4.87 0.59
C PHE A 19 8.74 3.72 1.49
N GLY A 20 8.95 3.81 2.81
CA GLY A 20 8.74 2.68 3.70
C GLY A 20 9.85 1.63 3.60
N HIS A 21 9.49 0.36 3.72
CA HIS A 21 10.43 -0.76 3.68
C HIS A 21 10.97 -0.99 2.25
N GLN A 22 12.24 -1.36 2.14
CA GLN A 22 12.82 -1.76 0.85
C GLN A 22 12.57 -3.24 0.63
N GLY A 23 12.07 -3.60 -0.55
CA GLY A 23 11.76 -4.98 -0.87
C GLY A 23 10.95 -5.11 -2.15
N THR A 24 10.30 -6.26 -2.29
CA THR A 24 9.42 -6.58 -3.42
C THR A 24 8.14 -7.22 -2.90
N VAL A 25 6.98 -6.71 -3.32
CA VAL A 25 5.69 -7.23 -2.91
C VAL A 25 4.70 -7.28 -4.06
N THR A 26 3.84 -8.30 -4.08
CA THR A 26 2.77 -8.49 -5.05
C THR A 26 1.41 -8.40 -4.37
N GLY A 27 0.41 -7.91 -5.08
CA GLY A 27 -0.97 -7.87 -4.61
C GLY A 27 -1.92 -7.35 -5.68
N GLU A 28 -3.22 -7.39 -5.40
CA GLU A 28 -4.20 -6.74 -6.26
C GLU A 28 -4.13 -5.22 -6.06
N VAL A 29 -3.97 -4.46 -7.15
CA VAL A 29 -3.89 -3.00 -7.05
C VAL A 29 -5.30 -2.42 -6.94
N CYS A 30 -5.58 -1.79 -5.81
CA CYS A 30 -6.83 -1.08 -5.55
C CYS A 30 -6.56 0.41 -5.31
N PHE A 31 -7.63 1.20 -5.19
CA PHE A 31 -7.52 2.61 -4.87
C PHE A 31 -8.54 3.06 -3.83
N ASN A 32 -8.16 4.05 -3.02
CA ASN A 32 -9.03 4.69 -2.06
C ASN A 32 -9.05 6.21 -2.28
N THR A 33 -10.26 6.79 -2.31
CA THR A 33 -10.51 8.20 -2.61
C THR A 33 -10.52 9.12 -1.39
N SER A 34 -10.35 8.58 -0.19
CA SER A 34 -10.29 9.33 1.05
C SER A 34 -9.12 10.32 1.03
N MET A 35 -9.39 11.55 1.47
CA MET A 35 -8.39 12.61 1.56
C MET A 35 -7.69 12.64 2.92
N THR A 36 -8.27 11.97 3.91
CA THR A 36 -7.82 11.86 5.30
C THR A 36 -8.07 10.44 5.78
N GLY A 37 -7.68 10.13 7.00
CA GLY A 37 -7.86 8.80 7.59
C GLY A 37 -6.98 7.72 6.97
N TYR A 38 -5.79 8.08 6.48
CA TYR A 38 -4.92 7.11 5.82
C TYR A 38 -4.46 6.06 6.83
N GLN A 39 -4.23 6.40 8.10
CA GLN A 39 -3.69 5.43 9.06
C GLN A 39 -4.70 4.34 9.42
N GLU A 40 -5.96 4.75 9.60
CA GLU A 40 -7.12 3.89 9.81
C GLU A 40 -7.28 2.95 8.60
N ILE A 41 -7.24 3.51 7.39
CA ILE A 41 -7.25 2.73 6.14
C ILE A 41 -6.07 1.75 6.10
N LEU A 42 -4.89 2.15 6.55
CA LEU A 42 -3.71 1.30 6.52
C LEU A 42 -3.83 0.07 7.45
N THR A 43 -4.67 0.18 8.47
CA THR A 43 -4.86 -0.85 9.50
C THR A 43 -6.16 -1.64 9.31
N ASP A 44 -6.94 -1.37 8.27
CA ASP A 44 -8.18 -2.09 7.97
C ASP A 44 -7.88 -3.49 7.35
N PRO A 45 -8.31 -4.60 8.01
CA PRO A 45 -8.11 -5.98 7.52
C PRO A 45 -8.62 -6.25 6.10
N SER A 46 -9.57 -5.43 5.61
CA SER A 46 -10.14 -5.55 4.27
C SER A 46 -9.10 -5.33 3.17
N TYR A 47 -7.98 -4.66 3.45
CA TYR A 47 -6.89 -4.45 2.50
C TYR A 47 -5.87 -5.59 2.43
N ARG A 48 -6.09 -6.69 3.16
CA ARG A 48 -5.18 -7.85 3.16
C ARG A 48 -4.90 -8.34 1.74
N GLY A 49 -3.61 -8.42 1.39
CA GLY A 49 -3.16 -8.89 0.08
C GLY A 49 -3.34 -7.87 -1.07
N GLN A 50 -3.73 -6.64 -0.76
CA GLN A 50 -3.89 -5.57 -1.75
C GLN A 50 -2.71 -4.60 -1.75
N ILE A 51 -2.40 -4.01 -2.90
CA ILE A 51 -1.51 -2.86 -3.03
C ILE A 51 -2.40 -1.63 -3.12
N LEU A 52 -2.40 -0.83 -2.06
CA LEU A 52 -3.31 0.29 -1.90
C LEU A 52 -2.76 1.57 -2.52
N THR A 53 -3.52 2.15 -3.45
CA THR A 53 -3.22 3.46 -4.05
C THR A 53 -4.09 4.57 -3.47
N MET A 54 -3.48 5.60 -2.90
CA MET A 54 -4.22 6.79 -2.48
C MET A 54 -4.42 7.75 -3.65
N THR A 55 -5.65 8.25 -3.83
CA THR A 55 -5.90 9.31 -4.81
C THR A 55 -5.51 10.69 -4.30
N ALA A 56 -5.52 10.90 -2.98
CA ALA A 56 -5.10 12.15 -2.38
C ALA A 56 -3.59 12.36 -2.61
N PRO A 57 -3.19 13.56 -3.09
CA PRO A 57 -1.84 13.73 -3.63
C PRO A 57 -0.76 13.70 -2.56
N GLN A 58 -1.04 14.20 -1.36
CA GLN A 58 -0.09 14.24 -0.26
C GLN A 58 -0.58 13.36 0.89
N ILE A 59 0.24 12.37 1.26
CA ILE A 59 -0.07 11.39 2.30
C ILE A 59 1.06 11.40 3.35
N GLY A 60 0.72 11.22 4.64
CA GLY A 60 1.67 11.31 5.75
C GLY A 60 1.81 12.70 6.37
N ASN A 61 1.02 13.68 5.93
CA ASN A 61 1.09 15.07 6.37
C ASN A 61 0.83 15.26 7.88
N TYR A 62 -0.04 14.45 8.48
CA TYR A 62 -0.29 14.48 9.93
C TYR A 62 0.45 13.37 10.71
N GLY A 63 1.39 12.66 10.06
CA GLY A 63 2.16 11.59 10.69
C GLY A 63 1.31 10.39 11.08
N ILE A 64 1.72 9.74 12.17
CA ILE A 64 1.01 8.60 12.78
C ILE A 64 0.79 8.83 14.27
N ASN A 65 -0.21 8.19 14.86
CA ASN A 65 -0.44 8.16 16.31
C ASN A 65 -1.00 6.81 16.76
N LEU A 66 -1.10 6.58 18.07
CA LEU A 66 -1.53 5.28 18.60
C LEU A 66 -3.06 5.09 18.64
N ASN A 67 -3.83 6.16 18.44
CA ASN A 67 -5.28 6.13 18.55
C ASN A 67 -5.98 5.83 17.21
N ASP A 68 -5.33 6.11 16.08
CA ASP A 68 -5.89 5.96 14.73
C ASP A 68 -5.55 4.58 14.13
N VAL A 69 -5.67 3.51 14.92
CA VAL A 69 -5.32 2.13 14.57
C VAL A 69 -6.56 1.25 14.67
N GLU A 70 -6.98 0.65 13.55
CA GLU A 70 -8.19 -0.18 13.45
C GLU A 70 -7.91 -1.70 13.60
N SER A 71 -6.64 -2.10 13.55
CA SER A 71 -6.21 -3.48 13.87
C SER A 71 -4.75 -3.53 14.28
N ASP A 72 -4.32 -4.68 14.82
CA ASP A 72 -3.01 -4.86 15.46
C ASP A 72 -1.78 -4.63 14.55
N HIS A 73 -1.97 -4.53 13.23
CA HIS A 73 -0.88 -4.34 12.27
C HIS A 73 -1.36 -3.73 10.95
N LEU A 74 -0.40 -3.33 10.11
CA LEU A 74 -0.68 -2.90 8.75
C LEU A 74 -1.12 -4.08 7.89
N GLN A 75 -2.22 -3.90 7.16
CA GLN A 75 -2.92 -5.01 6.50
C GLN A 75 -2.59 -5.14 5.01
N MET A 76 -2.33 -4.02 4.34
CA MET A 76 -2.02 -4.02 2.91
C MET A 76 -0.66 -4.67 2.62
N ALA A 77 -0.53 -5.23 1.43
CA ALA A 77 0.72 -5.79 0.94
C ALA A 77 1.72 -4.69 0.55
N GLY A 78 1.24 -3.60 -0.07
CA GLY A 78 2.07 -2.47 -0.46
C GLY A 78 1.30 -1.16 -0.56
N PHE A 79 2.04 -0.06 -0.66
CA PHE A 79 1.43 1.28 -0.61
C PHE A 79 1.93 2.21 -1.72
N VAL A 80 0.99 2.91 -2.36
CA VAL A 80 1.26 3.73 -3.55
C VAL A 80 0.68 5.12 -3.34
N VAL A 81 1.55 6.13 -3.42
CA VAL A 81 1.17 7.54 -3.22
C VAL A 81 1.77 8.45 -4.28
N ARG A 82 1.17 9.63 -4.47
CA ARG A 82 1.75 10.65 -5.35
C ARG A 82 2.92 11.35 -4.66
N GLU A 83 2.70 11.85 -3.45
CA GLU A 83 3.72 12.50 -2.61
C GLU A 83 3.63 11.95 -1.18
N ALA A 84 4.72 11.36 -0.71
CA ALA A 84 4.88 11.01 0.69
C ALA A 84 5.45 12.22 1.45
N SER A 85 4.74 12.68 2.48
CA SER A 85 5.21 13.80 3.28
C SER A 85 6.47 13.44 4.05
N ARG A 86 7.52 14.25 3.87
CA ARG A 86 8.80 14.08 4.58
C ARG A 86 8.73 14.46 6.06
N ARG A 87 7.69 15.21 6.45
CA ARG A 87 7.49 15.69 7.82
C ARG A 87 6.04 15.49 8.22
N ALA A 88 5.84 15.05 9.45
CA ALA A 88 4.54 15.10 10.10
C ALA A 88 4.34 16.48 10.75
N SER A 89 3.13 17.03 10.65
CA SER A 89 2.75 18.29 11.28
C SER A 89 1.32 18.20 11.83
N ASN A 90 1.20 17.50 12.96
CA ASN A 90 -0.02 17.44 13.76
C ASN A 90 0.39 17.35 15.24
N PHE A 91 -0.39 17.96 16.14
CA PHE A 91 -0.12 17.93 17.58
C PHE A 91 -0.24 16.52 18.18
N THR A 92 -0.98 15.61 17.53
CA THR A 92 -1.09 14.20 17.93
C THR A 92 0.01 13.32 17.34
N ALA A 93 0.82 13.83 16.40
CA ALA A 93 1.79 13.02 15.69
C ALA A 93 2.90 12.52 16.62
N THR A 94 3.12 11.21 16.61
CA THR A 94 4.19 10.53 17.37
C THR A 94 5.31 10.01 16.48
N GLY A 95 5.11 9.97 15.16
CA GLY A 95 6.10 9.51 14.18
C GLY A 95 5.76 9.92 12.75
N THR A 96 6.64 9.56 11.82
CA THR A 96 6.42 9.75 10.38
C THR A 96 5.80 8.50 9.77
N LEU A 97 5.11 8.68 8.64
CA LEU A 97 4.58 7.55 7.89
C LEU A 97 5.70 6.66 7.32
N ASP A 98 6.85 7.23 6.93
CA ASP A 98 7.99 6.47 6.42
C ASP A 98 8.49 5.46 7.46
N ASP A 99 8.69 5.93 8.69
CA ASP A 99 9.19 5.11 9.79
C ASP A 99 8.16 4.04 10.17
N TYR A 100 6.88 4.37 10.13
CA TYR A 100 5.79 3.43 10.40
C TYR A 100 5.76 2.27 9.41
N LEU A 101 5.83 2.56 8.10
CA LEU A 101 5.89 1.52 7.07
C LEU A 101 7.17 0.68 7.17
N LYS A 102 8.32 1.30 7.45
CA LYS A 102 9.59 0.57 7.64
C LYS A 102 9.53 -0.40 8.81
N ALA A 103 8.99 0.05 9.95
CA ALA A 103 8.85 -0.76 11.15
C ALA A 103 7.94 -1.98 10.92
N ALA A 104 6.89 -1.81 10.11
CA ALA A 104 5.96 -2.87 9.75
C ALA A 104 6.40 -3.74 8.55
N GLY A 105 7.52 -3.42 7.90
CA GLY A 105 7.98 -4.14 6.71
C GLY A 105 7.15 -3.89 5.44
N VAL A 106 6.36 -2.81 5.39
CA VAL A 106 5.50 -2.49 4.25
C VAL A 106 6.28 -1.74 3.18
N VAL A 107 6.26 -2.29 1.96
CA VAL A 107 6.93 -1.71 0.79
C VAL A 107 6.04 -0.63 0.17
N GLY A 108 6.62 0.55 -0.06
CA GLY A 108 5.91 1.69 -0.64
C GLY A 108 6.63 2.33 -1.83
N ILE A 109 5.85 2.97 -2.68
CA ILE A 109 6.32 3.78 -3.81
C ILE A 109 5.61 5.13 -3.82
N SER A 110 6.40 6.18 -4.04
CA SER A 110 5.94 7.56 -4.18
C SER A 110 6.40 8.17 -5.49
N GLY A 111 5.90 9.35 -5.84
CA GLY A 111 6.36 10.10 -7.02
C GLY A 111 5.74 9.68 -8.35
N ILE A 112 4.86 8.68 -8.36
CA ILE A 112 4.19 8.21 -9.58
C ILE A 112 2.93 9.04 -9.89
N ASP A 113 2.42 8.94 -11.12
CA ASP A 113 1.11 9.52 -11.47
C ASP A 113 -0.03 8.59 -10.99
N THR A 114 -0.41 8.72 -9.71
CA THR A 114 -1.51 7.94 -9.14
C THR A 114 -2.83 8.20 -9.84
N ARG A 115 -3.02 9.37 -10.49
CA ARG A 115 -4.24 9.66 -11.26
C ARG A 115 -4.28 8.83 -12.55
N ALA A 116 -3.15 8.68 -13.24
CA ALA A 116 -3.03 7.79 -14.40
C ALA A 116 -3.32 6.34 -13.99
N LEU A 117 -2.69 5.87 -12.90
CA LEU A 117 -2.93 4.53 -12.35
C LEU A 117 -4.40 4.29 -12.01
N VAL A 118 -5.04 5.19 -11.25
CA VAL A 118 -6.45 5.06 -10.85
C VAL A 118 -7.38 5.08 -12.05
N ARG A 119 -7.13 5.96 -13.03
CA ARG A 119 -7.92 5.97 -14.27
C ARG A 119 -7.81 4.65 -15.02
N HIS A 120 -6.61 4.07 -15.04
CA HIS A 120 -6.33 2.82 -15.72
C HIS A 120 -7.09 1.65 -15.09
N ILE A 121 -6.92 1.41 -13.79
CA ILE A 121 -7.63 0.33 -13.08
C ILE A 121 -9.14 0.55 -13.00
N ARG A 122 -9.63 1.80 -13.06
CA ARG A 122 -11.07 2.07 -13.18
C ARG A 122 -11.64 1.64 -14.53
N ILE A 123 -10.86 1.71 -15.61
CA ILE A 123 -11.31 1.36 -16.96
C ILE A 123 -11.11 -0.14 -17.23
N GLN A 124 -9.97 -0.68 -16.84
CA GLN A 124 -9.57 -2.07 -17.13
C GLN A 124 -10.01 -3.07 -16.04
N GLY A 125 -10.38 -2.58 -14.85
CA GLY A 125 -10.65 -3.40 -13.68
C GLY A 125 -9.43 -3.54 -12.76
N ALA A 126 -9.67 -4.07 -11.56
CA ALA A 126 -8.61 -4.42 -10.62
C ALA A 126 -7.74 -5.54 -11.20
N MET A 127 -6.43 -5.47 -10.94
CA MET A 127 -5.47 -6.41 -11.51
C MET A 127 -4.26 -6.59 -10.60
N THR A 128 -3.51 -7.66 -10.82
CA THR A 128 -2.31 -7.93 -10.04
C THR A 128 -1.21 -6.94 -10.39
N GLY A 129 -0.58 -6.39 -9.37
CA GLY A 129 0.60 -5.54 -9.48
C GLY A 129 1.73 -6.02 -8.59
N ILE A 130 2.90 -5.45 -8.85
CA ILE A 130 4.11 -5.67 -8.06
C ILE A 130 4.79 -4.34 -7.81
N VAL A 131 5.13 -4.06 -6.55
CA VAL A 131 5.98 -2.93 -6.16
C VAL A 131 7.35 -3.48 -5.78
N SER A 132 8.42 -2.90 -6.31
CA SER A 132 9.78 -3.31 -5.97
C SER A 132 10.74 -2.13 -5.91
N SER A 133 11.60 -2.11 -4.90
CA SER A 133 12.79 -1.24 -4.83
C SER A 133 14.09 -1.98 -5.17
N GLU A 134 14.03 -3.29 -5.42
CA GLU A 134 15.19 -4.16 -5.67
C GLU A 134 15.33 -4.51 -7.15
N ILE A 135 14.19 -4.66 -7.83
CA ILE A 135 14.07 -5.00 -9.24
C ILE A 135 13.39 -3.82 -9.92
N LEU A 136 14.06 -3.25 -10.91
CA LEU A 136 13.54 -2.10 -11.67
C LEU A 136 13.34 -2.41 -13.15
N GLN A 137 13.63 -3.65 -13.59
CA GLN A 137 13.42 -4.06 -14.97
C GLN A 137 11.93 -4.32 -15.23
N GLU A 138 11.34 -3.54 -16.14
CA GLU A 138 9.93 -3.59 -16.52
C GLU A 138 9.49 -5.00 -16.91
N GLU A 139 10.18 -5.64 -17.85
CA GLU A 139 9.77 -6.94 -18.37
C GLU A 139 9.78 -8.03 -17.29
N LYS A 140 10.76 -7.96 -16.37
CA LYS A 140 10.87 -8.90 -15.26
C LYS A 140 9.73 -8.70 -14.26
N LEU A 141 9.43 -7.46 -13.90
CA LEU A 141 8.34 -7.15 -12.98
C LEU A 141 6.97 -7.52 -13.55
N VAL A 142 6.71 -7.21 -14.83
CA VAL A 142 5.45 -7.60 -15.50
C VAL A 142 5.30 -9.12 -15.52
N GLN A 143 6.37 -9.86 -15.80
CA GLN A 143 6.34 -11.33 -15.75
C GLN A 143 6.08 -11.86 -14.33
N MET A 144 6.63 -11.22 -13.30
CA MET A 144 6.38 -11.58 -11.91
C MET A 144 4.93 -11.27 -11.52
N ALA A 145 4.39 -10.11 -11.90
CA ALA A 145 3.00 -9.73 -11.66
C ALA A 145 2.01 -10.74 -12.29
N ARG A 146 2.28 -11.20 -13.52
CA ARG A 146 1.46 -12.23 -14.20
C ARG A 146 1.49 -13.61 -13.51
N LYS A 147 2.58 -13.94 -12.81
CA LYS A 147 2.76 -15.22 -12.11
C LYS A 147 2.30 -15.15 -10.65
N ALA A 148 2.11 -13.96 -10.12
CA ALA A 148 1.71 -13.76 -8.74
C ALA A 148 0.30 -14.34 -8.47
N PRO A 149 0.04 -14.82 -7.25
CA PRO A 149 -1.26 -15.35 -6.89
C PRO A 149 -2.31 -14.24 -6.98
N LYS A 150 -3.43 -14.52 -7.63
CA LYS A 150 -4.58 -13.61 -7.69
C LYS A 150 -5.31 -13.59 -6.34
N LEU A 151 -6.00 -12.49 -6.08
CA LEU A 151 -6.87 -12.35 -4.90
C LEU A 151 -8.07 -13.31 -4.99
N VAL A 152 -8.67 -13.39 -6.18
CA VAL A 152 -9.81 -14.27 -6.46
C VAL A 152 -9.44 -15.73 -6.20
N GLY A 153 -10.18 -16.36 -5.28
CA GLY A 153 -9.99 -17.75 -4.89
C GLY A 153 -9.07 -17.96 -3.68
N ARG A 154 -8.55 -16.89 -3.06
CA ARG A 154 -7.84 -16.98 -1.76
C ARG A 154 -8.80 -16.76 -0.60
N ASP A 155 -8.66 -17.58 0.43
CA ASP A 155 -9.34 -17.37 1.71
C ASP A 155 -8.51 -16.44 2.60
N LEU A 156 -8.72 -15.14 2.41
CA LEU A 156 -8.04 -14.12 3.23
C LEU A 156 -8.67 -13.96 4.60
N VAL A 157 -9.91 -14.43 4.81
CA VAL A 157 -10.59 -14.34 6.10
C VAL A 157 -9.83 -15.15 7.14
N GLN A 158 -9.37 -16.36 6.77
CA GLN A 158 -8.53 -17.18 7.63
C GLN A 158 -7.18 -16.52 7.98
N GLU A 159 -6.68 -15.58 7.17
CA GLU A 159 -5.42 -14.89 7.44
C GLU A 159 -5.56 -13.73 8.44
N VAL A 160 -6.77 -13.19 8.61
CA VAL A 160 -7.02 -11.99 9.44
C VAL A 160 -7.95 -12.23 10.62
N MET A 161 -8.63 -13.38 10.67
CA MET A 161 -9.53 -13.68 11.77
C MET A 161 -8.78 -13.88 13.10
N PRO A 162 -9.36 -13.46 14.24
CA PRO A 162 -8.79 -13.74 15.55
C PRO A 162 -8.59 -15.25 15.77
N SER A 163 -7.47 -15.63 16.36
CA SER A 163 -7.20 -17.03 16.74
C SER A 163 -7.99 -17.50 17.96
N GLU A 164 -8.47 -16.55 18.75
CA GLU A 164 -9.18 -16.79 20.01
C GLU A 164 -10.42 -15.91 20.10
N ILE A 165 -11.43 -16.39 20.84
CA ILE A 165 -12.63 -15.60 21.14
C ILE A 165 -12.26 -14.58 22.21
N SER A 166 -12.54 -13.31 21.94
CA SER A 166 -12.41 -12.23 22.92
C SER A 166 -13.77 -11.56 23.13
N GLN A 167 -13.95 -10.98 24.31
CA GLN A 167 -15.06 -10.08 24.61
C GLN A 167 -14.59 -8.65 24.36
N TRP A 168 -15.39 -7.89 23.62
CA TRP A 168 -15.16 -6.47 23.41
C TRP A 168 -16.14 -5.67 24.27
N ASP A 169 -15.62 -4.98 25.28
CA ASP A 169 -16.36 -4.03 26.10
C ASP A 169 -15.86 -2.62 25.71
N GLU A 170 -16.76 -1.75 25.24
CA GLU A 170 -16.49 -0.38 24.76
C GLU A 170 -16.08 0.59 25.89
#